data_AF-A0A954LS57-F1
#
_entry.id   AF-A0A954LS57-F1
#
_cell.length_a   1.000
_cell.length_b   1.000
_cell.length_c   1.000
_cell.angle_alpha   90.00
_cell.angle_beta   90.00
_cell.angle_gamma   90.00
#
_symmetry.space_group_name_H-M   'P 1'
#
loop_
_entity.id
_entity.type
_entity.pdbx_description
1 polymer ?
#
loop_
_entity_poly.entity_id
_entity_poly.type
_entity_poly.pdbx_seq_one_letter_code
_entity_poly.pdbx_strand_id
1 'polypeptide(L)'
;AKKVLAAAESKANMSQSELQQAMANLSAIETELDNVQDEVQEATKALRETEDEITKAQGRNSELGKAQVALDRAKNRSHQIIHEILRLPPHEDEDTEGRSQARLTDLAKLSTSQRQTLESDARYKEVLDKLHEAGQQVERTKKTLFEANTDWNAAHEELVNAQQKLREERKQAKTSGAETSRSKLKVKNVQSVAATARAIIAQGEARLKMLSRMPSGGSRSSSKYGRSR
;
A
#
# COMPACT_ATOMS: atom_id res chain seq x y z
N ALA A 1 -3.06 -40.69 -30.18
CA ALA A 1 -2.31 -39.43 -30.36
C ALA A 1 -3.22 -38.25 -30.76
N LYS A 2 -3.90 -38.26 -31.93
CA LYS A 2 -4.78 -37.14 -32.36
C LYS A 2 -5.93 -36.80 -31.40
N LYS A 3 -6.59 -37.81 -30.79
CA LYS A 3 -7.59 -37.58 -29.72
C LYS A 3 -7.01 -36.92 -28.47
N VAL A 4 -5.76 -37.20 -28.13
CA VAL A 4 -5.05 -36.62 -26.97
C VAL A 4 -4.68 -35.16 -27.25
N LEU A 5 -4.27 -34.84 -28.48
CA LEU A 5 -4.05 -33.45 -28.93
C LEU A 5 -5.34 -32.63 -28.82
N ALA A 6 -6.45 -33.11 -29.39
CA ALA A 6 -7.73 -32.40 -29.35
C ALA A 6 -8.20 -32.14 -27.90
N ALA A 7 -8.04 -33.11 -27.01
CA ALA A 7 -8.32 -32.94 -25.58
C ALA A 7 -7.38 -31.94 -24.89
N ALA A 8 -6.09 -31.92 -25.25
CA ALA A 8 -5.13 -30.95 -24.72
C ALA A 8 -5.40 -29.53 -25.21
N GLU A 9 -5.76 -29.35 -26.48
CA GLU A 9 -6.11 -28.06 -27.07
C GLU A 9 -7.44 -27.52 -26.51
N SER A 10 -8.45 -28.38 -26.32
CA SER A 10 -9.69 -28.01 -25.64
C SER A 10 -9.44 -27.53 -24.21
N LYS A 11 -8.61 -28.25 -23.44
CA LYS A 11 -8.20 -27.83 -22.09
C LYS A 11 -7.39 -26.53 -22.09
N ALA A 12 -6.58 -26.29 -23.11
CA ALA A 12 -5.79 -25.06 -23.25
C ALA A 12 -6.72 -23.85 -23.44
N ASN A 13 -7.71 -23.99 -24.33
CA ASN A 13 -8.71 -22.95 -24.59
C ASN A 13 -9.55 -22.64 -23.34
N MET A 14 -10.01 -23.67 -22.61
CA MET A 14 -10.72 -23.47 -21.34
C MET A 14 -9.86 -22.73 -20.32
N SER A 15 -8.61 -23.16 -20.13
CA SER A 15 -7.69 -22.53 -19.16
C SER A 15 -7.37 -21.08 -19.54
N GLN A 16 -7.33 -20.76 -20.83
CA GLN A 16 -7.13 -19.39 -21.32
C GLN A 16 -8.35 -18.50 -21.05
N SER A 17 -9.56 -19.05 -21.24
CA SER A 17 -10.80 -18.35 -20.89
C SER A 17 -10.90 -18.09 -19.38
N GLU A 18 -10.56 -19.08 -18.53
CA GLU A 18 -10.49 -18.91 -17.07
C GLU A 18 -9.48 -17.83 -16.66
N LEU A 19 -8.32 -17.75 -17.32
CA LEU A 19 -7.34 -16.70 -17.08
C LEU A 19 -7.86 -15.32 -17.47
N GLN A 20 -8.52 -15.20 -18.63
CA GLN A 20 -9.13 -13.93 -19.05
C GLN A 20 -10.19 -13.46 -18.06
N GLN A 21 -11.02 -14.38 -17.57
CA GLN A 21 -12.01 -14.08 -16.54
C GLN A 21 -11.36 -13.65 -15.22
N ALA A 22 -10.31 -14.34 -14.76
CA ALA A 22 -9.58 -13.97 -13.55
C ALA A 22 -8.93 -12.58 -13.68
N MET A 23 -8.37 -12.25 -14.84
CA MET A 23 -7.81 -10.91 -15.12
C MET A 23 -8.89 -9.83 -15.17
N ALA A 24 -10.05 -10.10 -15.77
CA ALA A 24 -11.17 -9.18 -15.79
C ALA A 24 -11.69 -8.90 -14.37
N ASN A 25 -11.82 -9.95 -13.56
CA ASN A 25 -12.22 -9.83 -12.15
C ASN A 25 -11.19 -9.01 -11.34
N LEU A 26 -9.89 -9.26 -11.53
CA LEU A 26 -8.84 -8.50 -10.85
C LEU A 26 -8.89 -7.01 -11.21
N SER A 27 -9.04 -6.69 -12.50
CA SER A 27 -9.14 -5.31 -12.98
C SER A 27 -10.37 -4.59 -12.40
N ALA A 28 -11.52 -5.27 -12.33
CA ALA A 28 -12.72 -4.72 -11.70
C ALA A 28 -12.51 -4.43 -10.20
N ILE A 29 -11.83 -5.31 -9.48
CA ILE A 29 -11.50 -5.11 -8.06
C ILE A 29 -10.48 -3.99 -7.88
N GLU A 30 -9.48 -3.86 -8.76
CA GLU A 30 -8.53 -2.75 -8.72
C GLU A 30 -9.24 -1.41 -8.91
N THR A 31 -10.20 -1.34 -9.84
CA THR A 31 -11.04 -0.14 -10.04
C THR A 31 -11.86 0.19 -8.80
N GLU A 32 -12.46 -0.82 -8.16
CA GLU A 32 -13.23 -0.61 -6.91
C GLU A 32 -12.31 -0.17 -5.75
N LEU A 33 -11.11 -0.71 -5.67
CA LEU A 33 -10.12 -0.31 -4.66
C LEU A 33 -9.72 1.15 -4.81
N ASP A 34 -9.54 1.63 -6.05
CA ASP A 34 -9.27 3.04 -6.32
C ASP A 34 -10.46 3.92 -5.89
N ASN A 35 -11.69 3.54 -6.25
CA ASN A 35 -12.90 4.26 -5.82
C ASN A 35 -13.00 4.36 -4.29
N VAL A 36 -12.76 3.26 -3.57
CA VAL A 36 -12.79 3.23 -2.11
C VAL A 36 -11.65 4.03 -1.49
N GLN A 37 -10.50 4.09 -2.15
CA GLN A 37 -9.40 4.94 -1.71
C GLN A 37 -9.77 6.43 -1.82
N ASP A 38 -10.49 6.81 -2.87
CA ASP A 38 -11.01 8.17 -3.04
C ASP A 38 -12.09 8.46 -1.98
N GLU A 39 -13.00 7.52 -1.68
CA GLU A 39 -13.97 7.64 -0.58
C GLU A 39 -13.27 7.90 0.77
N VAL A 40 -12.17 7.20 1.07
CA VAL A 40 -11.38 7.44 2.30
C VAL A 40 -10.76 8.84 2.32
N GLN A 41 -10.29 9.33 1.17
CA GLN A 41 -9.70 10.67 1.08
C GLN A 41 -10.75 11.75 1.30
N GLU A 42 -11.93 11.62 0.67
CA GLU A 42 -13.04 12.55 0.86
C GLU A 42 -13.56 12.52 2.31
N ALA A 43 -13.75 11.33 2.91
CA ALA A 43 -14.15 11.23 4.31
C ALA A 43 -13.11 11.83 5.27
N THR A 44 -11.80 11.66 4.97
CA THR A 44 -10.72 12.30 5.75
C THR A 44 -10.78 13.82 5.64
N LYS A 45 -11.06 14.34 4.44
CA LYS A 45 -11.18 15.77 4.20
C LYS A 45 -12.39 16.36 4.91
N ALA A 46 -13.55 15.70 4.81
CA ALA A 46 -14.77 16.10 5.51
C ALA A 46 -14.57 16.15 7.03
N LEU A 47 -13.97 15.11 7.63
CA LEU A 47 -13.65 15.10 9.06
C LEU A 47 -12.77 16.29 9.46
N ARG A 48 -11.73 16.60 8.67
CA ARG A 48 -10.84 17.75 8.93
C ARG A 48 -11.57 19.08 8.81
N GLU A 49 -12.43 19.24 7.81
CA GLU A 49 -13.24 20.45 7.64
C GLU A 49 -14.16 20.65 8.86
N THR A 50 -14.80 19.59 9.35
CA THR A 50 -15.60 19.63 10.59
C THR A 50 -14.74 19.96 11.82
N GLU A 51 -13.57 19.37 11.97
CA GLU A 51 -12.64 19.68 13.07
C GLU A 51 -12.20 21.16 13.05
N ASP A 52 -11.92 21.69 11.86
CA ASP A 52 -11.56 23.09 11.66
C ASP A 52 -12.72 24.03 11.98
N GLU A 53 -13.94 23.71 11.56
CA GLU A 53 -15.15 24.47 11.88
C GLU A 53 -15.42 24.50 13.38
N ILE A 54 -15.36 23.34 14.05
CA ILE A 54 -15.52 23.23 15.50
C ILE A 54 -14.48 24.07 16.23
N THR A 55 -13.22 23.99 15.78
CA THR A 55 -12.10 24.74 16.38
C THR A 55 -12.25 26.24 16.14
N LYS A 56 -12.63 26.68 14.94
CA LYS A 56 -12.86 28.10 14.62
C LYS A 56 -14.04 28.69 15.40
N ALA A 57 -15.06 27.88 15.68
CA ALA A 57 -16.18 28.28 16.52
C ALA A 57 -15.76 28.51 17.99
N GLN A 58 -14.61 27.99 18.42
CA GLN A 58 -14.10 28.22 19.77
C GLN A 58 -13.49 29.63 19.89
N GLY A 59 -14.16 30.47 20.68
CA GLY A 59 -13.60 31.78 21.06
C GLY A 59 -12.43 31.65 22.05
N ARG A 60 -11.69 32.74 22.25
CA ARG A 60 -10.54 32.82 23.19
C ARG A 60 -10.90 32.46 24.65
N ASN A 61 -12.17 32.64 25.04
CA ASN A 61 -12.68 32.35 26.38
C ASN A 61 -13.21 30.92 26.53
N SER A 62 -13.26 30.13 25.46
CA SER A 62 -13.60 28.70 25.54
C SER A 62 -12.52 27.91 26.29
N GLU A 63 -12.84 26.69 26.73
CA GLU A 63 -11.84 25.80 27.35
C GLU A 63 -10.67 25.51 26.39
N LEU A 64 -10.95 25.33 25.10
CA LEU A 64 -9.90 25.15 24.09
C LEU A 64 -9.04 26.40 23.94
N GLY A 65 -9.66 27.58 23.88
CA GLY A 65 -8.95 28.87 23.79
C GLY A 65 -8.08 29.14 25.02
N LYS A 66 -8.56 28.83 26.23
CA LYS A 66 -7.76 28.91 27.47
C LYS A 66 -6.58 27.94 27.45
N ALA A 67 -6.80 26.70 27.02
CA ALA A 67 -5.74 25.69 26.91
C ALA A 67 -4.67 26.09 25.89
N GLN A 68 -5.07 26.65 24.74
CA GLN A 68 -4.15 27.19 23.73
C GLN A 68 -3.31 28.35 24.29
N VAL A 69 -3.94 29.30 25.00
CA VAL A 69 -3.23 30.40 25.66
C VAL A 69 -2.24 29.88 26.71
N ALA A 70 -2.61 28.85 27.47
CA ALA A 70 -1.71 28.22 28.45
C ALA A 70 -0.51 27.56 27.75
N LEU A 71 -0.74 26.84 26.65
CA LEU A 71 0.31 26.24 25.82
C LEU A 71 1.26 27.30 25.26
N ASP A 72 0.74 28.41 24.72
CA ASP A 72 1.57 29.48 24.18
C ASP A 72 2.39 30.18 25.25
N ARG A 73 1.82 30.38 26.45
CA ARG A 73 2.58 30.87 27.62
C ARG A 73 3.70 29.91 28.00
N ALA A 74 3.43 28.60 28.04
CA ALA A 74 4.44 27.59 28.37
C ALA A 74 5.57 27.56 27.32
N LYS A 75 5.24 27.65 26.02
CA LYS A 75 6.24 27.74 24.94
C LYS A 75 7.08 29.02 25.06
N ASN A 76 6.45 30.16 25.36
CA ASN A 76 7.15 31.43 25.54
C ASN A 76 8.09 31.36 26.76
N ARG A 77 7.63 30.77 27.86
CA ARG A 77 8.46 30.59 29.05
C ARG A 77 9.63 29.64 28.80
N SER A 78 9.40 28.54 28.07
CA SER A 78 10.46 27.60 27.69
C SER A 78 11.55 28.30 26.88
N HIS A 79 11.16 29.10 25.90
CA HIS A 79 12.10 29.85 25.10
C HIS A 79 12.88 30.90 25.90
N GLN A 80 12.21 31.63 26.80
CA GLN A 80 12.89 32.57 27.71
C GLN A 80 13.93 31.86 28.58
N ILE A 81 13.59 30.70 29.16
CA ILE A 81 14.51 29.92 29.98
C ILE A 81 15.72 29.43 29.16
N ILE A 82 15.51 29.01 27.91
CA ILE A 82 16.61 28.65 27.00
C ILE A 82 17.56 29.84 26.81
N HIS A 83 17.01 31.02 26.53
CA HIS A 83 17.78 32.24 26.33
C HIS A 83 18.51 32.68 27.61
N GLU A 84 17.87 32.58 28.78
CA GLU A 84 18.47 32.87 30.08
C GLU A 84 19.64 31.91 30.40
N ILE A 85 19.47 30.60 30.19
CA ILE A 85 20.50 29.59 30.48
C ILE A 85 21.69 29.71 29.53
N LEU A 86 21.41 29.86 28.24
CA LEU A 86 22.43 29.90 27.19
C LEU A 86 22.99 31.31 26.93
N ARG A 87 22.47 32.32 27.63
CA ARG A 87 22.82 33.74 27.47
C ARG A 87 22.70 34.21 26.03
N LEU A 88 21.64 33.79 25.37
CA LEU A 88 21.33 34.21 24.00
C LEU A 88 20.69 35.59 24.02
N PRO A 89 20.92 36.44 23.00
CA PRO A 89 20.26 37.73 22.90
C PRO A 89 18.75 37.52 22.73
N PRO A 90 17.91 38.30 23.46
CA PRO A 90 16.46 38.22 23.28
C PRO A 90 16.08 38.62 21.85
N HIS A 91 15.11 37.93 21.27
CA HIS A 91 14.53 38.36 19.99
C HIS A 91 13.75 39.65 20.22
N GLU A 92 14.04 40.68 19.41
CA GLU A 92 13.26 41.92 19.37
C GLU A 92 11.80 41.60 18.96
N ASP A 93 10.87 42.49 19.32
CA ASP A 93 9.42 42.29 19.26
C ASP A 93 8.89 41.86 17.89
N GLU A 94 9.02 40.58 17.56
CA GLU A 94 8.36 39.95 16.44
C GLU A 94 6.95 39.53 16.85
N ASP A 95 6.01 39.62 15.92
CA ASP A 95 4.66 39.09 16.08
C ASP A 95 4.68 37.59 16.48
N THR A 96 3.55 37.07 16.95
CA THR A 96 3.42 35.70 17.49
C THR A 96 3.94 34.62 16.53
N GLU A 97 3.84 34.85 15.22
CA GLU A 97 4.35 33.97 14.17
C GLU A 97 5.88 34.03 14.01
N GLY A 98 6.48 35.22 13.99
CA GLY A 98 7.94 35.39 13.94
C GLY A 98 8.64 34.74 15.14
N ARG A 99 8.07 34.94 16.34
CA ARG A 99 8.52 34.25 17.56
C ARG A 99 8.42 32.73 17.49
N SER A 100 7.47 32.18 16.74
CA SER A 100 7.33 30.72 16.56
C SER A 100 8.40 30.15 15.63
N GLN A 101 8.72 30.87 14.55
CA GLN A 101 9.79 30.49 13.63
C GLN A 101 11.17 30.62 14.27
N ALA A 102 11.43 31.74 14.97
CA ALA A 102 12.68 32.00 15.68
C ALA A 102 12.98 30.91 16.73
N ARG A 103 11.95 30.47 17.47
CA ARG A 103 12.02 29.33 18.41
C ARG A 103 12.55 28.06 17.77
N LEU A 104 11.98 27.67 16.62
CA LEU A 104 12.36 26.44 15.92
C LEU A 104 13.79 26.54 15.38
N THR A 105 14.17 27.71 14.84
CA THR A 105 15.53 27.92 14.33
C THR A 105 16.57 27.90 15.43
N ASP A 106 16.29 28.47 16.60
CA ASP A 106 17.22 28.49 17.73
C ASP A 106 17.46 27.08 18.26
N LEU A 107 16.38 26.31 18.48
CA LEU A 107 16.46 24.93 18.92
C LEU A 107 17.24 24.05 17.94
N ALA A 108 17.04 24.25 16.64
CA ALA A 108 17.77 23.52 15.60
C ALA A 108 19.27 23.83 15.60
N LYS A 109 19.67 25.07 15.92
CA LYS A 109 21.06 25.55 15.90
C LYS A 109 21.84 25.27 17.19
N LEU A 110 21.20 24.72 18.23
CA LEU A 110 21.88 24.40 19.48
C LEU A 110 22.99 23.36 19.28
N SER A 111 24.19 23.70 19.74
CA SER A 111 25.33 22.78 19.77
C SER A 111 25.11 21.65 20.81
N THR A 112 25.88 20.57 20.69
CA THR A 112 25.81 19.45 21.64
C THR A 112 26.09 19.89 23.09
N SER A 113 27.05 20.80 23.31
CA SER A 113 27.35 21.30 24.65
C SER A 113 26.22 22.16 25.21
N GLN A 114 25.58 23.01 24.39
CA GLN A 114 24.43 23.80 24.82
C GLN A 114 23.23 22.91 25.19
N ARG A 115 22.99 21.84 24.44
CA ARG A 115 21.94 20.85 24.77
C ARG A 115 22.22 20.17 26.11
N GLN A 116 23.47 19.74 26.36
CA GLN A 116 23.85 19.16 27.66
C GLN A 116 23.67 20.14 28.83
N THR A 117 23.99 21.42 28.64
CA THR A 117 23.73 22.47 29.64
C THR A 117 22.24 22.60 29.94
N LEU A 118 21.39 22.60 28.91
CA LEU A 118 19.93 22.63 29.09
C LEU A 118 19.42 21.37 29.80
N GLU A 119 19.84 20.19 29.37
CA GLU A 119 19.43 18.90 29.94
C GLU A 119 19.86 18.69 31.40
N SER A 120 20.86 19.44 31.87
CA SER A 120 21.30 19.41 33.27
C SER A 120 20.65 20.49 34.15
N ASP A 121 20.06 21.54 33.56
CA ASP A 121 19.40 22.62 34.31
C ASP A 121 17.98 22.21 34.76
N ALA A 122 17.72 22.34 36.06
CA ALA A 122 16.44 21.96 36.67
C ALA A 122 15.26 22.83 36.18
N ARG A 123 15.49 24.12 35.90
CA ARG A 123 14.45 25.05 35.42
C ARG A 123 14.03 24.70 34.00
N TYR A 124 14.97 24.23 33.18
CA TYR A 124 14.67 23.75 31.84
C TYR A 124 13.81 22.48 31.86
N LYS A 125 14.08 21.54 32.77
CA LYS A 125 13.23 20.35 32.96
C LYS A 125 11.82 20.74 33.40
N GLU A 126 11.70 21.59 34.42
CA GLU A 126 10.40 22.05 34.94
C GLU A 126 9.54 22.71 33.85
N VAL A 127 10.14 23.52 32.97
CA VAL A 127 9.39 24.17 31.89
C VAL A 127 9.02 23.22 30.75
N LEU A 128 9.83 22.17 30.50
CA LEU A 128 9.45 21.10 29.58
C LEU A 128 8.26 20.30 30.10
N ASP A 129 8.24 19.99 31.41
CA ASP A 129 7.11 19.30 32.04
C ASP A 129 5.83 20.14 31.92
N LYS A 130 5.89 21.44 32.25
CA LYS A 130 4.76 22.37 32.07
C LYS A 130 4.31 22.51 30.62
N LEU A 131 5.24 22.52 29.67
CA LEU A 131 4.94 22.55 28.24
C LEU A 131 4.22 21.26 27.81
N HIS A 132 4.68 20.11 28.30
CA HIS A 132 4.07 18.82 28.05
C HIS A 132 2.65 18.74 28.63
N GLU A 133 2.46 19.15 29.89
CA GLU A 133 1.15 19.21 30.55
C GLU A 133 0.18 20.12 29.79
N ALA A 134 0.62 21.32 29.39
CA ALA A 134 -0.21 22.23 28.60
C ALA A 134 -0.58 21.65 27.23
N GLY A 135 0.35 20.94 26.58
CA GLY A 135 0.09 20.22 25.34
C GLY A 135 -0.95 19.11 25.53
N GLN A 136 -0.80 18.29 26.57
CA GLN A 136 -1.80 17.26 26.91
C GLN A 136 -3.16 17.88 27.21
N GLN A 137 -3.22 19.04 27.87
CA GLN A 137 -4.47 19.70 28.19
C GLN A 137 -5.20 20.17 26.93
N VAL A 138 -4.48 20.70 25.93
CA VAL A 138 -5.07 21.05 24.62
C VAL A 138 -5.65 19.80 23.96
N GLU A 139 -4.89 18.71 23.90
CA GLU A 139 -5.35 17.47 23.26
C GLU A 139 -6.56 16.84 23.96
N ARG A 140 -6.55 16.82 25.31
CA ARG A 140 -7.72 16.36 26.09
C ARG A 140 -8.94 17.23 25.82
N THR A 141 -8.77 18.55 25.78
CA THR A 141 -9.87 19.49 25.54
C THR A 141 -10.43 19.34 24.14
N LYS A 142 -9.57 19.20 23.11
CA LYS A 142 -9.99 18.91 21.73
C LYS A 142 -10.77 17.61 21.65
N LYS A 143 -10.25 16.54 22.25
CA LYS A 143 -10.90 15.24 22.28
C LYS A 143 -12.31 15.33 22.85
N THR A 144 -12.45 15.93 24.04
CA THR A 144 -13.78 16.12 24.67
C THR A 144 -14.70 16.99 23.81
N LEU A 145 -14.17 18.03 23.16
CA LEU A 145 -14.93 18.91 22.28
C LEU A 145 -15.47 18.17 21.04
N PHE A 146 -14.61 17.37 20.39
CA PHE A 146 -14.96 16.61 19.21
C PHE A 146 -15.91 15.45 19.50
N GLU A 147 -15.65 14.68 20.57
CA GLU A 147 -16.53 13.57 20.99
C GLU A 147 -17.94 14.05 21.37
N ALA A 148 -18.07 15.29 21.86
CA ALA A 148 -19.37 15.89 22.17
C ALA A 148 -20.11 16.43 20.94
N ASN A 149 -19.47 16.51 19.77
CA ASN A 149 -20.05 17.07 18.55
C ASN A 149 -20.66 15.99 17.66
N THR A 150 -21.94 16.13 17.31
CA THR A 150 -22.68 15.15 16.51
C THR A 150 -22.14 15.01 15.08
N ASP A 151 -21.75 16.13 14.47
CA ASP A 151 -21.32 16.15 13.07
C ASP A 151 -19.92 15.54 12.94
N TRP A 152 -19.04 15.80 13.92
CA TRP A 152 -17.74 15.15 14.02
C TRP A 152 -17.89 13.64 14.19
N ASN A 153 -18.78 13.18 15.08
CA ASN A 153 -19.02 11.76 15.29
C ASN A 153 -19.53 11.08 13.99
N ALA A 154 -20.43 11.73 13.26
CA ALA A 154 -20.92 11.22 11.97
C ALA A 154 -19.80 11.14 10.91
N ALA A 155 -19.01 12.20 10.74
CA ALA A 155 -17.88 12.22 9.80
C ALA A 155 -16.79 11.20 10.21
N HIS A 156 -16.57 11.01 11.51
CA HIS A 156 -15.63 10.03 12.03
C HIS A 156 -16.10 8.60 11.74
N GLU A 157 -17.39 8.31 11.94
CA GLU A 157 -17.99 7.02 11.61
C GLU A 157 -17.91 6.72 10.10
N GLU A 158 -18.17 7.73 9.25
CA GLU A 158 -18.01 7.61 7.80
C GLU A 158 -16.58 7.25 7.40
N LEU A 159 -15.58 7.91 7.99
CA LEU A 159 -14.16 7.58 7.78
C LEU A 159 -13.83 6.16 8.24
N VAL A 160 -14.35 5.73 9.40
CA VAL A 160 -14.15 4.37 9.92
C VAL A 160 -14.73 3.33 8.95
N ASN A 161 -15.94 3.57 8.45
CA ASN A 161 -16.61 2.69 7.49
C ASN A 161 -15.85 2.62 6.16
N ALA A 162 -15.41 3.77 5.63
CA ALA A 162 -14.60 3.83 4.40
C ALA A 162 -13.27 3.08 4.57
N GLN A 163 -12.59 3.22 5.71
CA GLN A 163 -11.36 2.48 6.00
C GLN A 163 -11.59 0.98 6.14
N GLN A 164 -12.73 0.56 6.71
CA GLN A 164 -13.08 -0.85 6.80
C GLN A 164 -13.32 -1.42 5.40
N LYS A 165 -14.10 -0.74 4.55
CA LYS A 165 -14.33 -1.10 3.16
C LYS A 165 -12.99 -1.23 2.41
N LEU A 166 -12.07 -0.28 2.57
CA LEU A 166 -10.74 -0.33 1.96
C LEU A 166 -9.93 -1.58 2.38
N ARG A 167 -10.02 -1.98 3.67
CA ARG A 167 -9.34 -3.19 4.16
C ARG A 167 -9.94 -4.45 3.56
N GLU A 168 -11.26 -4.50 3.42
CA GLU A 168 -11.99 -5.62 2.82
C GLU A 168 -11.65 -5.75 1.33
N GLU A 169 -11.68 -4.66 0.57
CA GLU A 169 -11.32 -4.64 -0.85
C GLU A 169 -9.84 -5.00 -1.09
N ARG A 170 -8.92 -4.52 -0.25
CA ARG A 170 -7.50 -4.94 -0.31
C ARG A 170 -7.33 -6.43 -0.10
N LYS A 171 -8.11 -7.03 0.80
CA LYS A 171 -8.09 -8.48 1.04
C LYS A 171 -8.62 -9.23 -0.19
N GLN A 172 -9.69 -8.72 -0.80
CA GLN A 172 -10.28 -9.27 -2.02
C GLN A 172 -9.32 -9.19 -3.20
N ALA A 173 -8.69 -8.05 -3.43
CA ALA A 173 -7.66 -7.85 -4.45
C ALA A 173 -6.51 -8.85 -4.30
N LYS A 174 -6.03 -9.07 -3.06
CA LYS A 174 -4.99 -10.06 -2.77
C LYS A 174 -5.43 -11.48 -3.13
N THR A 175 -6.66 -11.86 -2.81
CA THR A 175 -7.18 -13.19 -3.16
C THR A 175 -7.33 -13.38 -4.66
N SER A 176 -7.85 -12.39 -5.38
CA SER A 176 -8.04 -12.44 -6.83
C SER A 176 -6.72 -12.37 -7.60
N GLY A 177 -5.72 -11.64 -7.08
CA GLY A 177 -4.35 -11.66 -7.62
C GLY A 177 -3.68 -13.02 -7.49
N ALA A 178 -3.91 -13.71 -6.36
CA ALA A 178 -3.44 -15.09 -6.17
C ALA A 178 -4.14 -16.07 -7.13
N GLU A 179 -5.44 -15.92 -7.34
CA GLU A 179 -6.21 -16.71 -8.32
C GLU A 179 -5.69 -16.50 -9.74
N THR A 180 -5.52 -15.24 -10.16
CA THR A 180 -4.95 -14.89 -11.47
C THR A 180 -3.57 -15.53 -11.68
N SER A 181 -2.72 -15.51 -10.66
CA SER A 181 -1.40 -16.14 -10.70
C SER A 181 -1.49 -17.66 -10.88
N ARG A 182 -2.43 -18.32 -10.19
CA ARG A 182 -2.68 -19.77 -10.35
C ARG A 182 -3.19 -20.09 -11.76
N SER A 183 -4.10 -19.29 -12.30
CA SER A 183 -4.63 -19.46 -13.66
C SER A 183 -3.53 -19.32 -14.72
N LYS A 184 -2.59 -18.37 -14.55
CA LYS A 184 -1.41 -18.23 -15.43
C LYS A 184 -0.55 -19.50 -15.44
N LEU A 185 -0.28 -20.08 -14.26
CA LEU A 185 0.47 -21.34 -14.16
C LEU A 185 -0.26 -22.51 -14.82
N LYS A 186 -1.58 -22.62 -14.66
CA LYS A 186 -2.41 -23.65 -15.30
C LYS A 186 -2.34 -23.55 -16.83
N VAL A 187 -2.50 -22.34 -17.39
CA VAL A 187 -2.36 -22.11 -18.85
C VAL A 187 -0.99 -22.57 -19.35
N LYS A 188 0.10 -22.16 -18.68
CA LYS A 188 1.46 -22.54 -19.07
C LYS A 188 1.66 -24.06 -19.09
N ASN A 189 1.14 -24.76 -18.07
CA ASN A 189 1.25 -26.21 -17.97
C ASN A 189 0.41 -26.93 -19.04
N VAL A 190 -0.79 -26.46 -19.35
CA VAL A 190 -1.63 -27.10 -20.37
C VAL A 190 -1.08 -26.85 -21.78
N GLN A 191 -0.52 -25.67 -22.04
CA GLN A 191 0.15 -25.37 -23.30
C GLN A 191 1.41 -26.23 -23.52
N SER A 192 2.19 -26.52 -22.47
CA SER A 192 3.35 -27.40 -22.59
C SER A 192 2.93 -28.83 -22.95
N VAL A 193 1.87 -29.36 -22.34
CA VAL A 193 1.30 -30.67 -22.67
C VAL A 193 0.82 -30.72 -24.13
N ALA A 194 0.14 -29.68 -24.62
CA ALA A 194 -0.28 -29.60 -26.01
C ALA A 194 0.92 -29.57 -26.97
N ALA A 195 1.97 -28.82 -26.64
CA ALA A 195 3.21 -28.78 -27.43
C ALA A 195 3.91 -30.15 -27.49
N THR A 196 4.01 -30.86 -26.37
CA THR A 196 4.56 -32.22 -26.33
C THR A 196 3.71 -33.19 -27.17
N ALA A 197 2.38 -33.10 -27.09
CA ALA A 197 1.48 -33.94 -27.89
C ALA A 197 1.66 -33.69 -29.40
N ARG A 198 1.86 -32.43 -29.82
CA ARG A 198 2.19 -32.07 -31.23
C ARG A 198 3.51 -32.68 -31.67
N ALA A 199 4.55 -32.57 -30.83
CA ALA A 199 5.87 -33.12 -31.14
C ALA A 199 5.83 -34.65 -31.31
N ILE A 200 5.11 -35.36 -30.44
CA ILE A 200 4.93 -36.82 -30.52
C ILE A 200 4.18 -37.20 -31.81
N ILE A 201 3.12 -36.46 -32.17
CA ILE A 201 2.39 -36.70 -33.43
C ILE A 201 3.32 -36.49 -34.62
N ALA A 202 4.07 -35.39 -34.67
CA ALA A 202 5.00 -35.10 -35.75
C ALA A 202 6.09 -36.17 -35.90
N GLN A 203 6.65 -36.64 -34.78
CA GLN A 203 7.64 -37.73 -34.79
C GLN A 203 7.03 -39.06 -35.27
N GLY A 204 5.80 -39.37 -34.86
CA GLY A 204 5.07 -40.54 -35.32
C GLY A 204 4.76 -40.50 -36.82
N GLU A 205 4.32 -39.35 -37.33
CA GLU A 205 4.04 -39.15 -38.76
C GLU A 205 5.31 -39.21 -39.61
N ALA A 206 6.44 -38.68 -39.13
CA ALA A 206 7.73 -38.80 -39.80
C ALA A 206 8.20 -40.26 -39.91
N ARG A 207 8.04 -41.06 -38.84
CA ARG A 207 8.36 -42.50 -38.85
C ARG A 207 7.45 -43.28 -39.79
N LEU A 208 6.15 -42.99 -39.81
CA LEU A 208 5.21 -43.62 -40.74
C LEU A 208 5.57 -43.30 -42.19
N LYS A 209 5.94 -42.05 -42.51
CA LYS A 209 6.42 -41.66 -43.85
C LYS A 209 7.71 -42.40 -44.25
N MET A 210 8.60 -42.68 -43.31
CA MET A 210 9.81 -43.47 -43.60
C MET A 210 9.49 -44.95 -43.86
N LEU A 211 8.60 -45.56 -43.07
CA LEU A 211 8.18 -46.95 -43.25
C LEU A 211 7.39 -47.18 -44.54
N SER A 212 6.56 -46.22 -44.94
CA SER A 212 5.81 -46.29 -46.21
C SER A 212 6.65 -45.96 -47.45
N ARG A 213 7.94 -45.58 -47.29
CA ARG A 213 8.91 -45.37 -48.37
C ARG A 213 9.93 -46.52 -48.53
N MET A 214 9.84 -47.60 -47.74
CA MET A 214 10.65 -48.81 -47.97
C MET A 214 10.11 -49.57 -49.19
N PRO A 215 10.89 -49.77 -50.27
CA PRO A 215 10.45 -50.57 -51.40
C PRO A 215 10.34 -52.03 -50.97
N SER A 216 9.23 -52.68 -51.30
CA SER A 216 9.06 -54.14 -51.18
C SER A 216 9.98 -54.84 -52.19
N GLY A 217 11.26 -54.97 -51.86
CA GLY A 217 12.26 -55.60 -52.73
C GLY A 217 12.84 -56.86 -52.09
N GLY A 218 12.48 -58.04 -52.58
CA GLY A 218 13.30 -59.24 -52.37
C GLY A 218 12.59 -60.61 -52.42
N SER A 219 12.02 -61.01 -53.56
CA SER A 219 11.93 -62.45 -53.89
C SER A 219 13.11 -62.84 -54.77
N ARG A 220 14.15 -63.40 -54.15
CA ARG A 220 15.25 -64.12 -54.82
C ARG A 220 14.73 -65.44 -55.37
N SER A 221 15.00 -65.75 -56.63
CA SER A 221 15.02 -67.14 -57.13
C SER A 221 16.37 -67.41 -57.78
N SER A 222 17.14 -68.28 -57.12
CA SER A 222 18.42 -68.82 -57.57
C SER A 222 18.18 -70.00 -58.50
N SER A 223 18.62 -69.92 -59.77
CA SER A 223 18.70 -71.10 -60.64
C SER A 223 20.13 -71.63 -60.70
N LYS A 224 20.24 -72.86 -60.21
CA LYS A 224 21.38 -73.75 -60.04
C LYS A 224 22.19 -74.02 -61.31
N TYR A 225 23.49 -74.23 -61.10
CA TYR A 225 24.45 -74.90 -61.98
C TYR A 225 23.93 -76.22 -62.55
N GLY A 226 24.15 -76.45 -63.85
CA GLY A 226 23.95 -77.72 -64.55
C GLY A 226 25.18 -78.07 -65.41
N ARG A 227 25.61 -79.32 -65.31
CA ARG A 227 26.89 -79.93 -65.73
C ARG A 227 26.65 -80.82 -66.94
N SER A 228 27.46 -80.71 -68.01
CA SER A 228 27.74 -81.73 -69.04
C SER A 228 29.08 -81.33 -69.70
N ARG A 229 30.18 -82.06 -69.54
CA ARG A 229 30.64 -83.22 -70.34
C ARG A 229 30.59 -82.98 -71.85
#